data_AF-A0A7V2QX76-F1
#
_entry.id   AF-A0A7V2QX76-F1
#
_cell.length_a   1.000
_cell.length_b   1.000
_cell.length_c   1.000
_cell.angle_alpha   90.00
_cell.angle_beta   90.00
_cell.angle_gamma   90.00
#
_symmetry.space_group_name_H-M   'P 1'
#
loop_
_entity.id
_entity.type
_entity.pdbx_description
1 polymer ?
#
loop_
_entity_poly.entity_id
_entity_poly.type
_entity_poly.pdbx_seq_one_letter_code
_entity_poly.pdbx_strand_id
1 'polypeptide(L)'
;MDTITDSDKHIGRLLLHPYFTLLSRVAVGGVLIFTGIVKLPHIDLLIWEIYQYHILSSSLATVYGYALPPLEILLGTLLVLGVLLRVSASLSGLLVLSFAIAKIAAFARGLDINICPCFGPAVPLLAVHSLVIDFVLLALVLQLVLHRGEFLSIDALFSAKKSSIQTE
;
A
#
# COMPACT_ATOMS: atom_id res chain seq x y z
N MET A 1 -20.50 -0.66 -33.14
CA MET A 1 -20.16 0.16 -31.96
C MET A 1 -20.21 -0.75 -30.72
N ASP A 2 -19.62 -1.96 -30.81
CA ASP A 2 -20.02 -3.10 -29.95
C ASP A 2 -18.82 -3.86 -29.35
N THR A 3 -17.59 -3.41 -29.59
CA THR A 3 -16.37 -4.08 -29.12
C THR A 3 -15.87 -3.60 -27.75
N ILE A 4 -16.41 -2.51 -27.21
CA ILE A 4 -16.00 -1.98 -25.89
C ILE A 4 -16.75 -2.66 -24.73
N THR A 5 -17.97 -3.16 -24.97
CA THR A 5 -18.85 -3.67 -23.90
C THR A 5 -18.57 -5.12 -23.46
N ASP A 6 -17.95 -5.93 -24.32
CA ASP A 6 -17.70 -7.35 -24.02
C ASP A 6 -16.39 -7.60 -23.23
N SER A 7 -15.37 -6.77 -23.47
CA SER A 7 -14.09 -6.82 -22.76
C SER A 7 -14.25 -6.55 -21.25
N ASP A 8 -15.13 -5.62 -20.88
CA ASP A 8 -15.39 -5.22 -19.49
C ASP A 8 -15.97 -6.37 -18.64
N LYS A 9 -16.81 -7.22 -19.24
CA LYS A 9 -17.41 -8.40 -18.58
C LYS A 9 -16.42 -9.55 -18.38
N HIS A 10 -15.52 -9.76 -19.34
CA HIS A 10 -14.49 -10.80 -19.24
C HIS A 10 -13.37 -10.40 -18.25
N ILE A 11 -12.99 -9.12 -18.24
CA ILE A 11 -12.06 -8.54 -17.25
C ILE A 11 -12.68 -8.64 -15.85
N GLY A 12 -13.98 -8.36 -15.69
CA GLY A 12 -14.69 -8.56 -14.42
C GLY A 12 -14.61 -9.99 -13.88
N ARG A 13 -14.76 -11.02 -14.73
CA ARG A 13 -14.63 -12.44 -14.31
C ARG A 13 -13.19 -12.89 -14.07
N LEU A 14 -12.21 -12.37 -14.82
CA LEU A 14 -10.78 -12.64 -14.62
C LEU A 14 -10.23 -11.97 -13.35
N LEU A 15 -10.71 -10.76 -13.02
CA LEU A 15 -10.41 -10.06 -11.77
C LEU A 15 -11.09 -10.69 -10.53
N LEU A 16 -12.06 -11.58 -10.74
CA LEU A 16 -12.80 -12.32 -9.70
C LEU A 16 -12.19 -13.69 -9.36
N HIS A 17 -11.08 -14.10 -9.99
CA HIS A 17 -10.46 -15.39 -9.67
C HIS A 17 -9.69 -15.29 -8.35
N PRO A 18 -9.88 -16.21 -7.37
CA PRO A 18 -9.19 -16.17 -6.07
C PRO A 18 -7.66 -16.01 -6.14
N TYR A 19 -7.03 -16.48 -7.21
CA TYR A 19 -5.60 -16.29 -7.46
C TYR A 19 -5.22 -14.84 -7.73
N PHE A 20 -6.07 -14.06 -8.40
CA PHE A 20 -5.79 -12.65 -8.68
C PHE A 20 -5.83 -11.81 -7.40
N THR A 21 -6.78 -12.08 -6.50
CA THR A 21 -6.87 -11.44 -5.19
C THR A 21 -5.69 -11.82 -4.28
N LEU A 22 -5.22 -13.07 -4.34
CA LEU A 22 -4.00 -13.47 -3.64
C LEU A 22 -2.76 -12.76 -4.20
N LEU A 23 -2.65 -12.69 -5.52
CA LEU A 23 -1.53 -12.03 -6.19
C LEU A 23 -1.49 -10.54 -5.86
N SER A 24 -2.64 -9.84 -5.88
CA SER A 24 -2.71 -8.42 -5.53
C SER A 24 -2.31 -8.17 -4.08
N ARG A 25 -2.73 -9.04 -3.13
CA ARG A 25 -2.32 -8.94 -1.73
C ARG A 25 -0.83 -9.10 -1.55
N VAL A 26 -0.24 -10.11 -2.17
CA VAL A 26 1.19 -10.38 -2.07
C VAL A 26 1.98 -9.26 -2.76
N ALA A 27 1.50 -8.74 -3.89
CA ALA A 27 2.12 -7.61 -4.57
C ALA A 27 2.09 -6.35 -3.69
N VAL A 28 0.93 -5.93 -3.20
CA VAL A 28 0.81 -4.73 -2.35
C VAL A 28 1.59 -4.90 -1.05
N GLY A 29 1.42 -6.03 -0.36
CA GLY A 29 2.09 -6.27 0.91
C GLY A 29 3.60 -6.45 0.76
N GLY A 30 4.05 -7.12 -0.30
CA GLY A 30 5.47 -7.28 -0.63
C GLY A 30 6.15 -5.95 -0.93
N VAL A 31 5.49 -5.05 -1.68
CA VAL A 31 6.03 -3.71 -1.93
C VAL A 31 6.13 -2.91 -0.63
N LEU A 32 5.10 -2.89 0.21
CA LEU A 32 5.14 -2.18 1.51
C LEU A 32 6.26 -2.69 2.42
N ILE A 33 6.43 -4.01 2.52
CA ILE A 33 7.52 -4.61 3.31
C ILE A 33 8.87 -4.19 2.74
N PHE A 34 9.05 -4.32 1.42
CA PHE A 34 10.29 -3.96 0.75
C PHE A 34 10.64 -2.49 0.97
N THR A 35 9.71 -1.57 0.73
CA THR A 35 9.95 -0.14 0.92
C THR A 35 10.23 0.22 2.37
N GLY A 36 9.50 -0.37 3.32
CA GLY A 36 9.72 -0.11 4.74
C GLY A 36 11.10 -0.59 5.21
N ILE A 37 11.53 -1.77 4.77
CA ILE A 37 12.87 -2.29 5.09
C ILE A 37 13.96 -1.40 4.51
N VAL A 38 13.79 -0.90 3.27
CA VAL A 38 14.79 -0.03 2.64
C VAL A 38 14.84 1.36 3.30
N LYS A 39 13.74 1.85 3.89
CA LYS A 39 13.69 3.14 4.59
C LYS A 39 14.24 3.10 6.01
N LEU A 40 14.14 1.96 6.70
CA LEU A 40 14.58 1.80 8.11
C LEU A 40 16.03 2.26 8.39
N PRO A 41 17.05 1.98 7.54
CA PRO A 41 18.43 2.42 7.78
C PRO A 41 18.66 3.92 7.54
N HIS A 42 17.71 4.61 6.90
CA HIS A 42 17.87 5.97 6.37
C HIS A 42 16.76 6.91 6.86
N ILE A 43 16.31 6.73 8.10
CA ILE A 43 15.23 7.53 8.69
C ILE A 43 15.58 9.03 8.68
N ASP A 44 16.84 9.41 8.92
CA ASP A 44 17.25 10.81 8.92
C ASP A 44 17.07 11.48 7.55
N LEU A 45 17.37 10.74 6.46
CA LEU A 45 17.16 11.21 5.09
C LEU A 45 15.67 11.35 4.78
N LEU A 46 14.85 10.38 5.23
CA LEU A 46 13.40 10.41 5.07
C LEU A 46 12.77 11.64 5.77
N ILE A 47 13.19 11.93 7.01
CA ILE A 47 12.70 13.10 7.77
C ILE A 47 13.08 14.40 7.06
N TRP A 48 14.32 14.49 6.59
CA TRP A 48 14.81 15.65 5.85
C TRP A 48 14.00 15.91 4.57
N GLU A 49 13.68 14.85 3.82
CA GLU A 49 12.82 14.94 2.63
C GLU A 49 11.39 15.38 2.94
N ILE A 50 10.76 14.78 3.96
CA ILE A 50 9.41 15.17 4.39
C ILE A 50 9.38 16.65 4.79
N TYR A 51 10.42 17.11 5.49
CA TYR A 51 10.56 18.51 5.88
C TYR A 51 10.69 19.44 4.67
N GLN A 52 11.48 19.04 3.66
CA GLN A 52 11.61 19.79 2.40
C GLN A 52 10.29 19.91 1.61
N TYR A 53 9.34 18.99 1.82
CA TYR A 53 8.03 19.10 1.17
C TYR A 53 7.18 20.25 1.71
N HIS A 54 7.55 20.85 2.86
CA HIS A 54 6.83 21.95 3.51
C HIS A 54 5.34 21.65 3.76
N ILE A 55 4.95 20.38 3.80
CA ILE A 55 3.57 19.93 4.10
C ILE A 55 3.37 19.82 5.62
N LEU A 56 4.39 19.31 6.32
CA LEU A 56 4.38 19.07 7.77
C LEU A 56 5.40 19.99 8.45
N SER A 57 5.12 20.39 9.70
CA SER A 57 6.11 21.07 10.55
C SER A 57 7.25 20.11 10.93
N SER A 58 8.40 20.66 11.33
CA SER A 58 9.58 19.86 11.70
C SER A 58 9.27 18.75 12.71
N SER A 59 8.50 19.05 13.76
CA SER A 59 8.12 18.07 14.78
C SER A 59 7.25 16.94 14.23
N LEU A 60 6.29 17.26 13.36
CA LEU A 60 5.41 16.28 12.72
C LEU A 60 6.16 15.43 11.69
N ALA A 61 7.10 16.02 10.95
CA ALA A 61 7.93 15.31 9.99
C ALA A 61 8.78 14.24 10.68
N THR A 62 9.37 14.56 11.83
CA THR A 62 10.12 13.59 12.65
C THR A 62 9.23 12.43 13.10
N VAL A 63 8.07 12.72 13.69
CA VAL A 63 7.15 11.66 14.15
C VAL A 63 6.69 10.79 12.99
N TYR A 64 6.34 11.40 11.86
CA TYR A 64 5.91 10.67 10.67
C TYR A 64 7.04 9.81 10.10
N GLY A 65 8.25 10.34 9.97
CA GLY A 65 9.42 9.60 9.46
C GLY A 65 9.80 8.39 10.32
N TYR A 66 9.67 8.47 11.64
CA TYR A 66 9.90 7.31 12.53
C TYR A 66 8.76 6.29 12.52
N ALA A 67 7.51 6.75 12.45
CA ALA A 67 6.34 5.86 12.49
C ALA A 67 6.11 5.11 11.17
N LEU A 68 6.53 5.70 10.06
CA LEU A 68 6.15 5.25 8.73
C LEU A 68 6.80 3.91 8.31
N PRO A 69 8.13 3.70 8.38
CA PRO A 69 8.74 2.42 8.00
C PRO A 69 8.19 1.21 8.77
N PRO A 70 8.02 1.24 10.11
CA PRO A 70 7.44 0.10 10.82
C PRO A 70 5.97 -0.11 10.49
N LEU A 71 5.19 0.95 10.21
CA LEU A 71 3.81 0.81 9.75
C LEU A 71 3.70 0.13 8.38
N GLU A 72 4.58 0.48 7.43
CA GLU A 72 4.63 -0.17 6.12
C GLU A 72 4.91 -1.68 6.25
N ILE A 73 5.92 -2.04 7.06
CA ILE A 73 6.28 -3.45 7.28
C ILE A 73 5.16 -4.21 7.98
N LEU A 74 4.57 -3.63 9.02
CA LEU A 74 3.49 -4.25 9.77
C LEU A 74 2.28 -4.50 8.87
N LEU A 75 1.79 -3.47 8.18
CA LEU A 75 0.61 -3.59 7.32
C LEU A 75 0.86 -4.51 6.13
N GLY A 76 2.03 -4.43 5.51
CA GLY A 76 2.41 -5.33 4.43
C GLY A 76 2.46 -6.79 4.88
N THR A 77 3.00 -7.06 6.08
CA THR A 77 3.03 -8.40 6.67
C THR A 77 1.62 -8.91 6.97
N LEU A 78 0.74 -8.08 7.55
CA LEU A 78 -0.65 -8.45 7.79
C LEU A 78 -1.40 -8.77 6.48
N LEU A 79 -1.13 -8.01 5.41
CA LEU A 79 -1.75 -8.22 4.10
C LEU A 79 -1.31 -9.53 3.44
N VAL A 80 -0.01 -9.85 3.53
CA VAL A 80 0.57 -11.11 3.05
C VAL A 80 0.02 -12.28 3.85
N LEU A 81 0.03 -12.21 5.18
CA LEU A 81 -0.47 -13.27 6.07
C LEU A 81 -1.99 -13.45 6.01
N GLY A 82 -2.74 -12.43 5.62
CA GLY A 82 -4.20 -12.51 5.52
C GLY A 82 -4.93 -12.32 6.83
N VAL A 83 -4.35 -11.50 7.71
CA VAL A 83 -4.93 -11.15 9.00
C VAL A 83 -5.56 -9.76 8.92
N LEU A 84 -6.80 -9.63 9.39
CA LEU A 84 -7.54 -8.36 9.41
C LEU A 84 -7.54 -7.66 8.04
N LEU A 85 -7.71 -8.43 6.97
CA LEU A 85 -7.49 -7.99 5.58
C LEU A 85 -8.16 -6.66 5.24
N ARG A 86 -9.36 -6.42 5.76
CA ARG A 86 -10.10 -5.17 5.53
C ARG A 86 -9.41 -3.96 6.16
N VAL A 87 -9.00 -4.09 7.42
CA VAL A 87 -8.33 -3.01 8.17
C VAL A 87 -6.95 -2.78 7.57
N SER A 88 -6.20 -3.85 7.33
CA SER A 88 -4.86 -3.80 6.75
C SER A 88 -4.87 -3.21 5.33
N ALA A 89 -5.83 -3.59 4.48
CA ALA A 89 -5.96 -3.04 3.13
C ALA A 89 -6.36 -1.55 3.16
N SER A 90 -7.33 -1.18 4.01
CA SER A 90 -7.77 0.22 4.14
C SER A 90 -6.63 1.12 4.62
N LEU A 91 -5.91 0.71 5.67
CA LEU A 91 -4.76 1.44 6.20
C LEU A 91 -3.61 1.49 5.19
N SER A 92 -3.34 0.40 4.48
CA SER A 92 -2.35 0.37 3.39
C SER A 92 -2.72 1.36 2.28
N GLY A 93 -4.00 1.45 1.92
CA GLY A 93 -4.49 2.40 0.92
C GLY A 93 -4.32 3.85 1.35
N LEU A 94 -4.61 4.15 2.62
CA LEU A 94 -4.38 5.47 3.21
C LEU A 94 -2.89 5.85 3.19
N LEU A 95 -2.00 4.90 3.50
CA LEU A 95 -0.56 5.11 3.43
C LEU A 95 -0.08 5.33 1.99
N VAL A 96 -0.47 4.48 1.04
CA VAL A 96 -0.11 4.67 -0.38
C VAL A 96 -0.65 6.00 -0.90
N LEU A 97 -1.86 6.39 -0.51
CA LEU A 97 -2.44 7.68 -0.87
C LEU A 97 -1.66 8.85 -0.27
N SER A 98 -1.20 8.77 0.99
CA SER A 98 -0.40 9.84 1.60
C SER A 98 0.93 10.02 0.87
N PHE A 99 1.57 8.92 0.45
CA PHE A 99 2.76 8.98 -0.41
C PHE A 99 2.50 9.59 -1.78
N ALA A 100 1.41 9.19 -2.44
CA ALA A 100 1.04 9.74 -3.74
C ALA A 100 0.83 11.26 -3.65
N ILE A 101 0.14 11.73 -2.61
CA ILE A 101 -0.05 13.17 -2.35
C ILE A 101 1.30 13.86 -2.12
N ALA A 102 2.18 13.27 -1.29
CA ALA A 102 3.50 13.83 -1.03
C ALA A 102 4.35 13.95 -2.31
N LYS A 103 4.34 12.93 -3.18
CA LYS A 103 5.06 12.94 -4.48
C LYS A 103 4.48 13.97 -5.45
N ILE A 104 3.16 14.05 -5.58
CA ILE A 104 2.49 15.06 -6.42
C ILE A 104 2.83 16.47 -5.91
N ALA A 105 2.79 16.67 -4.59
CA ALA A 105 3.13 17.93 -3.94
C ALA A 105 4.60 18.33 -4.14
N ALA A 106 5.52 17.36 -4.14
CA ALA A 106 6.93 17.59 -4.46
C ALA A 106 7.12 17.97 -5.94
N PHE A 107 6.41 17.29 -6.85
CA PHE A 107 6.44 17.58 -8.28
C PHE A 107 5.88 18.97 -8.61
N ALA A 108 4.77 19.36 -7.98
CA ALA A 108 4.15 20.67 -8.17
C ALA A 108 5.05 21.84 -7.72
N ARG A 109 6.03 21.58 -6.84
CA ARG A 109 6.99 22.57 -6.34
C ARG A 109 8.25 22.66 -7.20
N GLY A 110 8.37 21.86 -8.25
CA GLY A 110 9.53 21.88 -9.13
C GLY A 110 10.83 21.47 -8.43
N LEU A 111 10.75 20.64 -7.37
CA LEU A 111 11.94 19.95 -6.89
C LEU A 111 12.42 19.08 -8.06
N ASP A 112 13.61 19.38 -8.56
CA ASP A 112 14.27 18.68 -9.67
C ASP A 112 14.67 17.26 -9.20
N ILE A 113 13.73 16.32 -9.24
CA ILE A 113 13.94 14.95 -8.75
C ILE A 113 13.91 13.97 -9.92
N ASN A 114 15.04 13.88 -10.62
CA ASN A 114 15.33 12.77 -11.52
C ASN A 114 15.37 11.41 -10.79
N ILE A 115 15.51 11.43 -9.45
CA ILE A 115 15.57 10.26 -8.56
C ILE A 115 14.65 10.54 -7.38
N CYS A 116 13.54 9.82 -7.24
CA CYS A 116 12.65 9.98 -6.09
C CYS A 116 13.11 9.05 -4.96
N PRO A 117 13.66 9.55 -3.84
CA PRO A 117 14.18 8.68 -2.77
C PRO A 117 13.08 8.08 -1.89
N CYS A 118 11.81 8.34 -2.23
CA CYS A 118 10.62 7.87 -1.51
C CYS A 118 10.45 6.33 -1.55
N PHE A 119 11.11 5.63 -2.48
CA PHE A 119 11.24 4.17 -2.51
C PHE A 119 12.51 3.66 -1.78
N GLY A 120 13.27 4.58 -1.19
CA GLY A 120 14.57 4.35 -0.57
C GLY A 120 15.73 4.31 -1.58
N PRO A 121 16.99 4.41 -1.11
CA PRO A 121 18.16 4.54 -1.99
C PRO A 121 18.50 3.27 -2.80
N ALA A 122 17.90 2.12 -2.47
CA ALA A 122 18.19 0.84 -3.12
C ALA A 122 17.62 0.71 -4.54
N VAL A 123 16.63 1.52 -4.91
CA VAL A 123 15.99 1.52 -6.24
C VAL A 123 15.84 2.94 -6.74
N PRO A 124 16.86 3.50 -7.45
CA PRO A 124 16.76 4.82 -8.06
C PRO A 124 15.77 4.77 -9.24
N LEU A 125 14.48 4.93 -8.93
CA LEU A 125 13.42 5.01 -9.93
C LEU A 125 13.18 6.46 -10.32
N LEU A 126 12.91 6.67 -11.62
CA LEU A 126 12.41 7.95 -12.12
C LEU A 126 11.10 8.29 -11.39
N ALA A 127 10.89 9.58 -11.10
CA ALA A 127 9.68 10.07 -10.42
C ALA A 127 8.38 9.57 -11.08
N VAL A 128 8.34 9.53 -12.41
CA VAL A 128 7.18 9.03 -13.18
C VAL A 128 6.90 7.55 -12.89
N HIS A 129 7.93 6.71 -12.86
CA HIS A 129 7.76 5.28 -12.56
C HIS A 129 7.25 5.08 -11.13
N SER A 130 7.78 5.83 -10.17
CA SER A 130 7.32 5.79 -8.78
C SER A 130 5.85 6.20 -8.64
N LEU A 131 5.40 7.19 -9.41
CA LEU A 131 4.01 7.64 -9.44
C LEU A 131 3.09 6.56 -10.02
N VAL A 132 3.51 5.94 -11.13
CA VAL A 132 2.76 4.84 -11.77
C VAL A 132 2.60 3.67 -10.80
N ILE A 133 3.66 3.30 -10.08
CA ILE A 133 3.59 2.24 -9.07
C ILE A 133 2.57 2.59 -7.98
N ASP A 134 2.57 3.82 -7.47
CA ASP A 134 1.58 4.24 -6.46
C ASP A 134 0.14 4.14 -6.98
N PHE A 135 -0.12 4.60 -8.21
CA PHE A 135 -1.44 4.49 -8.82
C PHE A 135 -1.88 3.03 -9.02
N VAL A 136 -0.95 2.16 -9.46
CA VAL A 136 -1.20 0.72 -9.59
C VAL A 136 -1.50 0.11 -8.22
N LEU A 137 -0.69 0.39 -7.19
CA LEU A 137 -0.91 -0.08 -5.84
C LEU A 137 -2.25 0.41 -5.29
N LEU A 138 -2.61 1.67 -5.53
CA LEU A 138 -3.87 2.25 -5.07
C LEU A 138 -5.08 1.62 -5.77
N ALA A 139 -4.97 1.32 -7.07
CA ALA A 139 -5.98 0.56 -7.80
C ALA A 139 -6.11 -0.88 -7.26
N LEU A 140 -5.00 -1.56 -6.96
CA LEU A 140 -5.00 -2.90 -6.37
C LEU A 140 -5.60 -2.90 -4.95
N VAL A 141 -5.27 -1.91 -4.13
CA VAL A 141 -5.87 -1.75 -2.79
C VAL A 141 -7.36 -1.44 -2.92
N LEU A 142 -7.76 -0.55 -3.82
CA LEU A 142 -9.17 -0.24 -4.06
C LEU A 142 -9.92 -1.49 -4.52
N GLN A 143 -9.33 -2.28 -5.42
CA GLN A 143 -9.88 -3.57 -5.82
C GLN A 143 -10.03 -4.52 -4.62
N LEU A 144 -9.04 -4.58 -3.72
CA LEU A 144 -9.08 -5.38 -2.49
C LEU A 144 -10.15 -4.93 -1.49
N VAL A 145 -10.38 -3.62 -1.38
CA VAL A 145 -11.41 -3.04 -0.51
C VAL A 145 -12.81 -3.25 -1.11
N LEU A 146 -12.96 -3.15 -2.43
CA LEU A 146 -14.24 -3.27 -3.13
C LEU A 146 -14.65 -4.73 -3.40
N HIS A 147 -13.70 -5.64 -3.68
CA HIS A 147 -14.00 -7.06 -3.88
C HIS A 147 -14.28 -7.73 -2.55
N ARG A 148 -15.57 -7.77 -2.24
CA ARG A 148 -16.24 -8.35 -1.06
C ARG A 148 -16.20 -9.89 -0.99
N GLY A 149 -15.15 -10.52 -1.52
CA GLY A 149 -15.05 -11.98 -1.71
C GLY A 149 -14.48 -12.69 -0.47
N GLU A 150 -15.37 -13.28 0.30
CA GLU A 150 -15.19 -14.12 1.51
C GLU A 150 -14.32 -15.37 1.33
N PHE A 151 -13.07 -15.28 0.88
CA PHE A 151 -12.22 -16.49 0.81
C PHE A 151 -10.82 -16.24 1.34
N LEU A 152 -10.52 -16.92 2.45
CA LEU A 152 -9.22 -17.05 3.12
C LEU A 152 -8.74 -15.84 3.93
N SER A 153 -9.60 -15.32 4.82
CA SER A 153 -9.12 -14.67 6.03
C SER A 153 -9.10 -15.68 7.18
N ILE A 154 -8.00 -15.75 7.91
CA ILE A 154 -7.86 -16.52 9.16
C ILE A 154 -8.93 -16.08 10.20
N ASP A 155 -9.52 -14.89 10.02
CA ASP A 155 -10.70 -14.42 10.78
C ASP A 155 -11.87 -15.41 10.76
N ALA A 156 -12.14 -16.09 9.63
CA ALA A 156 -13.24 -17.06 9.57
C ALA A 156 -12.99 -18.27 10.48
N LEU A 157 -11.73 -18.71 10.59
CA LEU A 157 -11.30 -19.79 11.49
C LEU A 157 -11.29 -19.35 12.95
N PHE A 158 -10.88 -18.12 13.26
CA PHE A 158 -10.89 -17.60 14.64
C PHE A 158 -12.29 -17.27 15.16
N SER A 159 -13.19 -16.78 14.30
CA SER A 159 -14.59 -16.53 14.65
C SER A 159 -15.36 -17.84 14.91
N ALA A 160 -15.09 -18.89 14.11
CA ALA A 160 -15.63 -20.23 14.35
C ALA A 160 -15.15 -20.84 15.68
N LYS A 161 -13.87 -20.65 16.04
CA LYS A 161 -13.29 -21.18 17.28
C LYS A 161 -13.73 -20.41 18.53
N LYS A 162 -14.08 -19.13 18.41
CA LYS A 162 -14.64 -18.35 19.53
C LYS A 162 -16.04 -18.82 19.92
N SER A 163 -16.82 -19.37 18.98
CA SER A 163 -18.16 -19.92 19.25
C SER A 163 -18.14 -21.24 20.03
N SER A 164 -17.04 -22.00 20.01
CA SER A 164 -16.98 -23.32 20.67
C SER A 164 -16.51 -23.28 22.13
N ILE A 165 -16.07 -22.12 22.63
CA ILE A 165 -15.54 -21.96 24.00
C ILE A 165 -16.61 -21.38 24.94
N GLN A 166 -17.74 -20.88 24.42
CA GLN A 166 -18.79 -20.24 25.22
C GLN A 166 -19.98 -21.17 25.53
N THR A 167 -19.82 -22.48 25.30
CA THR A 167 -20.88 -23.49 25.52
C THR A 167 -20.51 -24.57 26.56
N GLU A 168 -19.41 -24.41 27.30
CA GLU A 168 -19.09 -25.25 28.47
C GLU A 168 -19.24 -24.47 29.78
#